data_AF-A0A7K2WZY9-F1
#
_entry.id   AF-A0A7K2WZY9-F1
#
_cell.length_a   1.000
_cell.length_b   1.000
_cell.length_c   1.000
_cell.angle_alpha   90.00
_cell.angle_beta   90.00
_cell.angle_gamma   90.00
#
_symmetry.space_group_name_H-M   'P 1'
#
loop_
_entity.id
_entity.type
_entity.pdbx_description
1 polymer ?
#
loop_
_entity_poly.entity_id
_entity_poly.type
_entity_poly.pdbx_seq_one_letter_code
_entity_poly.pdbx_strand_id
1 'polypeptide(L)'
;MRILLVVDAANVVGSVPDGWWRDRRGANERLRDALVPYGERGVAGCPGPVETVLVVEGAARGVESVPGVRVEAAPGSGDDRIVELAAEAAAAGRGCVVATADRELRRRVSAYGASCVGPSAVRQRPGDDPSERGDGTPEAGDGT
;
A
#
# COMPACT_ATOMS: atom_id res chain seq x y z
N MET A 1 -2.52 19.76 5.98
CA MET A 1 -1.74 18.98 4.99
C MET A 1 -1.99 17.51 5.28
N ARG A 2 -2.29 16.68 4.26
CA ARG A 2 -2.48 15.23 4.45
C ARG A 2 -1.14 14.51 4.30
N ILE A 3 -0.98 13.39 5.00
CA ILE A 3 0.16 12.50 4.83
C ILE A 3 0.04 11.83 3.47
N LEU A 4 1.18 11.65 2.79
CA LEU A 4 1.26 10.94 1.52
C LEU A 4 1.54 9.45 1.76
N LEU A 5 0.62 8.59 1.35
CA LEU A 5 0.79 7.14 1.28
C LEU A 5 1.22 6.77 -0.14
N VAL A 6 2.47 6.32 -0.31
CA VAL A 6 2.99 5.81 -1.58
C VAL A 6 2.99 4.29 -1.55
N VAL A 7 2.38 3.67 -2.56
CA VAL A 7 2.26 2.21 -2.67
C VAL A 7 3.08 1.71 -3.83
N ASP A 8 4.02 0.81 -3.53
CA ASP A 8 4.84 0.10 -4.52
C ASP A 8 4.01 -1.04 -5.12
N ALA A 9 3.50 -0.83 -6.33
CA ALA A 9 2.60 -1.81 -6.93
C ALA A 9 3.31 -3.12 -7.29
N ALA A 10 4.56 -3.04 -7.75
CA ALA A 10 5.34 -4.22 -8.14
C ALA A 10 5.61 -5.12 -6.92
N ASN A 11 5.98 -4.51 -5.79
CA ASN A 11 6.21 -5.24 -4.55
C ASN A 11 4.92 -5.81 -3.95
N VAL A 12 3.84 -5.01 -3.93
CA VAL A 12 2.56 -5.44 -3.35
C VAL A 12 1.93 -6.54 -4.20
N VAL A 13 1.84 -6.38 -5.52
CA VAL A 13 1.31 -7.42 -6.43
C VAL A 13 2.21 -8.65 -6.42
N GLY A 14 3.54 -8.46 -6.45
CA GLY A 14 4.52 -9.54 -6.41
C GLY A 14 4.47 -10.39 -5.13
N SER A 15 3.95 -9.84 -4.03
CA SER A 15 3.76 -10.56 -2.77
C SER A 15 2.56 -11.52 -2.78
N VAL A 16 1.72 -11.50 -3.82
CA VAL A 16 0.51 -12.32 -3.93
C VAL A 16 0.73 -13.50 -4.89
N PRO A 17 0.47 -14.74 -4.45
CA PRO A 17 0.54 -15.92 -5.32
C PRO A 17 -0.77 -16.13 -6.11
N ASP A 18 -1.31 -15.09 -6.75
CA ASP A 18 -2.62 -15.10 -7.43
C ASP A 18 -2.54 -15.26 -8.95
N GLY A 19 -1.36 -15.51 -9.52
CA GLY A 19 -1.21 -15.61 -10.97
C GLY A 19 -0.99 -14.28 -11.68
N TRP A 20 -0.70 -13.18 -10.96
CA TRP A 20 -0.52 -11.83 -11.51
C TRP A 20 0.37 -11.72 -12.75
N TRP A 21 1.33 -12.63 -12.95
CA TRP A 21 2.21 -12.62 -14.11
C TRP A 21 1.44 -12.81 -15.44
N ARG A 22 0.26 -13.45 -15.41
CA ARG A 22 -0.61 -13.66 -16.58
C ARG A 22 -1.39 -12.42 -16.97
N ASP A 23 -1.73 -11.58 -15.99
CA ASP A 23 -2.51 -10.35 -16.17
C ASP A 23 -2.02 -9.27 -15.19
N ARG A 24 -0.86 -8.68 -15.54
CA ARG A 24 -0.23 -7.65 -14.70
C ARG A 24 -1.11 -6.42 -14.58
N ARG A 25 -1.77 -6.02 -15.67
CA ARG A 25 -2.62 -4.82 -15.68
C ARG A 25 -3.82 -5.00 -14.74
N GLY A 26 -4.57 -6.10 -14.88
CA GLY A 26 -5.72 -6.33 -14.02
C GLY A 26 -5.35 -6.51 -12.56
N ALA A 27 -4.17 -7.08 -12.25
CA ALA A 27 -3.68 -7.16 -10.86
C ALA A 27 -3.46 -5.77 -10.25
N ASN A 28 -2.90 -4.82 -11.00
CA ASN A 28 -2.70 -3.45 -10.56
C ASN A 28 -4.02 -2.67 -10.46
N GLU A 29 -4.97 -2.89 -11.37
CA GLU A 29 -6.32 -2.30 -11.28
C GLU A 29 -7.05 -2.76 -10.02
N ARG A 30 -7.00 -4.07 -9.72
CA ARG A 30 -7.57 -4.63 -8.47
C ARG A 30 -6.92 -4.05 -7.22
N LEU A 31 -5.58 -3.88 -7.23
CA LEU A 31 -4.86 -3.24 -6.13
C LEU A 31 -5.30 -1.78 -5.96
N ARG A 32 -5.35 -1.00 -7.04
CA ARG A 32 -5.82 0.40 -7.01
C ARG A 32 -7.21 0.51 -6.38
N ASP A 33 -8.15 -0.34 -6.79
CA ASP A 33 -9.52 -0.29 -6.29
C ASP A 33 -9.58 -0.67 -4.80
N ALA A 34 -8.73 -1.62 -4.37
CA ALA A 34 -8.60 -1.99 -2.97
C ALA A 34 -7.98 -0.89 -2.09
N LEU A 35 -7.25 0.07 -2.68
CA LEU A 35 -6.61 1.18 -1.96
C LEU A 35 -7.59 2.32 -1.62
N VAL A 36 -8.71 2.45 -2.33
CA VAL A 36 -9.68 3.55 -2.14
C VAL A 36 -10.10 3.76 -0.67
N PRO A 37 -10.44 2.72 0.11
CA PRO A 37 -10.85 2.87 1.51
C PRO A 37 -9.74 3.43 2.43
N TYR A 38 -8.47 3.26 2.06
CA TYR A 38 -7.34 3.73 2.86
C TYR A 38 -7.14 5.24 2.77
N GLY A 39 -7.60 5.90 1.71
CA GLY A 39 -7.53 7.36 1.62
C GLY A 39 -8.22 8.05 2.80
N GLU A 40 -9.36 7.52 3.25
CA GLU A 40 -10.10 8.07 4.39
C GLU A 40 -9.62 7.49 5.73
N ARG A 41 -9.28 6.19 5.78
CA ARG A 41 -8.98 5.47 7.03
C ARG A 41 -7.50 5.52 7.44
N GLY A 42 -6.61 5.73 6.48
CA GLY A 42 -5.17 5.56 6.65
C GLY A 42 -4.76 4.08 6.73
N VAL A 43 -3.51 3.84 7.10
CA VAL A 43 -2.90 2.51 7.26
C VAL A 43 -2.44 2.30 8.69
N ALA A 44 -2.06 1.08 9.05
CA ALA A 44 -1.53 0.78 10.38
C ALA A 44 -0.37 1.74 10.75
N GLY A 45 -0.51 2.41 11.91
CA GLY A 45 0.46 3.41 12.39
C GLY A 45 0.35 4.79 11.74
N CYS A 46 -0.55 4.99 10.77
CA CYS A 46 -0.80 6.26 10.11
C CYS A 46 -2.30 6.45 9.86
N PRO A 47 -3.06 6.95 10.86
CA PRO A 47 -4.50 7.17 10.71
C PRO A 47 -4.80 8.20 9.62
N GLY A 48 -5.94 8.02 8.95
CA GLY A 48 -6.38 8.89 7.87
C GLY A 48 -6.89 10.26 8.35
N PRO A 49 -7.18 11.17 7.41
CA PRO A 49 -7.13 10.97 5.95
C PRO A 49 -5.72 11.12 5.36
N VAL A 50 -5.39 10.25 4.40
CA VAL A 50 -4.13 10.25 3.64
C VAL A 50 -4.38 10.48 2.15
N GLU A 51 -3.40 11.04 1.47
CA GLU A 51 -3.37 11.08 0.00
C GLU A 51 -2.69 9.81 -0.49
N THR A 52 -3.33 9.03 -1.36
CA THR A 52 -2.79 7.74 -1.82
C THR A 52 -2.28 7.83 -3.25
N VAL A 53 -1.03 7.43 -3.45
CA VAL A 53 -0.38 7.32 -4.76
C VAL A 53 0.08 5.88 -4.98
N LEU A 54 -0.42 5.23 -6.02
CA LEU A 54 0.02 3.92 -6.49
C LEU A 54 1.07 4.11 -7.59
N VAL A 55 2.29 3.62 -7.37
CA VAL A 55 3.38 3.69 -8.35
C VAL A 55 3.41 2.39 -9.16
N VAL A 56 3.21 2.50 -10.47
CA VAL A 56 3.22 1.38 -11.42
C VAL A 56 4.41 1.48 -12.38
N GLU A 57 4.93 0.34 -12.82
CA GLU A 57 6.05 0.27 -13.78
C GLU A 57 5.76 -0.67 -14.95
N GLY A 58 6.51 -0.48 -16.05
CA GLY A 58 6.49 -1.37 -17.21
C GLY A 58 5.10 -1.60 -17.80
N ALA A 59 4.71 -2.86 -17.96
CA ALA A 59 3.44 -3.27 -18.59
C ALA A 59 2.18 -2.78 -17.84
N ALA A 60 2.31 -2.23 -16.63
CA ALA A 60 1.21 -1.65 -15.86
C ALA A 60 0.99 -0.15 -16.12
N ARG A 61 1.72 0.48 -17.07
CA ARG A 61 1.62 1.92 -17.40
C ARG A 61 0.23 2.43 -17.81
N GLY A 62 -0.71 1.53 -18.11
CA GLY A 62 -2.07 1.84 -18.58
C GLY A 62 -3.14 1.82 -17.49
N VAL A 63 -2.77 1.72 -16.21
CA VAL A 63 -3.73 1.76 -15.09
C VAL A 63 -4.12 3.20 -14.82
N GLU A 64 -5.41 3.50 -14.94
CA GLU A 64 -5.92 4.86 -14.71
C GLU A 64 -6.13 5.15 -13.22
N SER A 65 -6.06 6.44 -12.86
CA SER A 65 -6.41 6.90 -11.51
C SER A 65 -7.92 6.80 -11.26
N VAL A 66 -8.31 6.67 -9.99
CA VAL A 66 -9.71 6.70 -9.55
C VAL A 66 -9.87 7.71 -8.40
N PRO A 67 -11.09 8.18 -8.10
CA PRO A 67 -11.31 9.02 -6.92
C PRO A 67 -10.75 8.36 -5.65
N GLY A 68 -9.87 9.07 -4.96
CA GLY A 68 -9.19 8.60 -3.74
C GLY A 68 -7.83 7.91 -3.94
N VAL A 69 -7.47 7.53 -5.17
CA VAL A 69 -6.18 6.89 -5.49
C VAL A 69 -5.62 7.45 -6.80
N ARG A 70 -4.53 8.21 -6.69
CA ARG A 70 -3.75 8.63 -7.87
C ARG A 70 -2.83 7.48 -8.29
N VAL A 71 -2.74 7.23 -9.59
CA VAL A 71 -1.79 6.29 -10.17
C VAL A 71 -0.70 7.09 -10.87
N GLU A 72 0.56 6.79 -10.55
CA GLU A 72 1.72 7.38 -11.22
C GLU A 72 2.57 6.29 -11.86
N ALA A 73 2.84 6.47 -13.15
CA ALA A 73 3.64 5.52 -13.89
C ALA A 73 5.11 5.93 -13.92
N ALA A 74 5.97 5.08 -13.36
CA ALA A 74 7.41 5.26 -13.43
C ALA A 74 7.89 5.15 -14.89
N PRO A 75 8.61 6.16 -15.43
CA PRO A 75 9.23 6.06 -16.75
C PRO A 75 10.41 5.09 -16.77
N GLY A 76 11.06 4.88 -15.63
CA GLY A 76 12.14 3.90 -15.41
C GLY A 76 11.75 2.90 -14.33
N SER A 77 12.47 2.91 -13.21
CA SER A 77 12.21 2.07 -12.05
C SER A 77 11.11 2.67 -11.14
N GLY A 78 10.21 1.81 -10.64
CA GLY A 78 9.27 2.20 -9.59
C GLY A 78 9.94 2.77 -8.35
N ASP A 79 11.07 2.19 -7.93
CA ASP A 79 11.81 2.60 -6.73
C ASP A 79 12.29 4.04 -6.81
N ASP A 80 12.84 4.43 -7.96
CA ASP A 80 13.34 5.79 -8.17
C ASP A 80 12.18 6.79 -8.10
N ARG A 81 11.03 6.47 -8.70
CA ARG A 81 9.84 7.35 -8.62
C ARG A 81 9.31 7.47 -7.19
N ILE A 82 9.33 6.39 -6.41
CA ILE A 82 8.92 6.41 -5.00
C ILE A 82 9.85 7.31 -4.17
N VAL A 83 11.16 7.24 -4.43
CA VAL A 83 12.16 8.08 -3.75
C VAL A 83 11.97 9.56 -4.09
N GLU A 84 11.69 9.88 -5.36
CA GLU A 84 11.34 11.24 -5.78
C GLU A 84 10.10 11.75 -5.05
N LEU A 85 9.02 10.97 -5.00
CA LEU A 85 7.79 11.33 -4.28
C LEU A 85 8.03 11.57 -2.79
N ALA A 86 8.86 10.74 -2.15
CA ALA A 86 9.24 10.94 -0.74
C ALA A 86 10.03 12.24 -0.54
N ALA A 87 10.95 12.56 -1.45
CA ALA A 87 11.72 13.80 -1.42
C ALA A 87 10.82 15.04 -1.64
N GLU A 88 9.89 14.98 -2.60
CA GLU A 88 8.89 16.02 -2.88
C GLU A 88 7.93 16.25 -1.69
N ALA A 89 7.57 15.19 -0.98
CA ALA A 89 6.78 15.28 0.24
C ALA A 89 7.58 16.00 1.35
N ALA A 90 8.82 15.56 1.59
CA ALA A 90 9.70 16.14 2.60
C ALA A 90 10.01 17.62 2.34
N ALA A 91 10.31 18.00 1.09
CA ALA A 91 10.56 19.39 0.70
C ALA A 91 9.36 20.32 0.95
N ALA A 92 8.15 19.75 0.90
CA ALA A 92 6.91 20.46 1.18
C ALA A 92 6.46 20.34 2.66
N GLY A 93 7.28 19.76 3.54
CA GLY A 93 6.95 19.55 4.95
C GLY A 93 5.81 18.56 5.19
N ARG A 94 5.57 17.64 4.25
CA ARG A 94 4.50 16.64 4.28
C ARG A 94 5.05 15.32 4.82
N GLY A 95 4.34 14.68 5.74
CA GLY A 95 4.65 13.31 6.16
C GLY A 95 4.48 12.33 5.00
N CYS A 96 5.34 11.30 4.92
CA CYS A 96 5.30 10.28 3.88
C CYS A 96 5.36 8.88 4.49
N VAL A 97 4.53 7.97 4.00
CA VAL A 97 4.51 6.55 4.33
C VAL A 97 4.61 5.75 3.04
N VAL A 98 5.53 4.79 2.99
CA VAL A 98 5.74 3.92 1.82
C VAL A 98 5.34 2.49 2.15
N ALA A 99 4.42 1.91 1.37
CA ALA A 99 4.06 0.51 1.46
C ALA A 99 4.96 -0.32 0.52
N THR A 100 5.98 -0.97 1.09
CA THR A 100 6.92 -1.85 0.36
C THR A 100 7.60 -2.83 1.33
N ALA A 101 7.96 -4.02 0.86
CA ALA A 101 8.83 -4.95 1.56
C ALA A 101 10.32 -4.81 1.19
N ASP A 102 10.66 -3.98 0.19
CA ASP A 102 12.03 -3.82 -0.28
C ASP A 102 12.89 -3.08 0.76
N ARG A 103 13.99 -3.70 1.18
CA ARG A 103 14.86 -3.16 2.24
C ARG A 103 15.73 -2.01 1.75
N GLU A 104 16.17 -2.05 0.50
CA GLU A 104 16.97 -0.99 -0.09
C GLU A 104 16.12 0.26 -0.31
N LEU A 105 14.92 0.11 -0.86
CA LEU A 105 13.97 1.20 -1.03
C LEU A 105 13.64 1.85 0.31
N ARG A 106 13.35 1.05 1.35
CA ARG A 106 13.14 1.53 2.73
C ARG A 106 14.28 2.41 3.20
N ARG A 107 15.54 1.97 3.03
CA ARG A 107 16.72 2.76 3.40
C ARG A 107 16.76 4.10 2.67
N ARG A 108 16.47 4.10 1.36
CA ARG A 108 16.52 5.31 0.51
C ARG A 108 15.45 6.32 0.92
N VAL A 109 14.21 5.90 1.14
CA VAL A 109 13.10 6.82 1.47
C VAL A 109 13.20 7.35 2.91
N SER A 110 13.77 6.59 3.84
CA SER A 110 14.00 7.06 5.21
C SER A 110 15.00 8.22 5.29
N ALA A 111 15.88 8.39 4.30
CA ALA A 111 16.74 9.57 4.20
C ALA A 111 15.95 10.88 4.04
N TYR A 112 14.69 10.80 3.57
CA TYR A 112 13.75 11.91 3.44
C TYR A 112 12.72 11.95 4.57
N GLY A 113 12.92 11.17 5.65
CA GLY A 113 11.99 11.10 6.77
C GLY A 113 10.72 10.30 6.50
N ALA A 114 10.66 9.53 5.41
CA ALA A 114 9.54 8.65 5.14
C ALA A 114 9.57 7.40 6.04
N SER A 115 8.41 7.05 6.58
CA SER A 115 8.17 5.79 7.29
C SER A 115 7.77 4.70 6.30
N CYS A 116 7.92 3.43 6.67
CA CYS A 116 7.56 2.32 5.79
C CYS A 116 6.66 1.28 6.47
N VAL A 117 5.70 0.77 5.72
CA VAL A 117 4.81 -0.33 6.12
C VAL A 117 4.99 -1.51 5.19
N GLY A 118 4.69 -2.72 5.66
CA GLY A 118 4.72 -3.92 4.82
C GLY A 118 3.57 -3.94 3.81
N PRO A 119 3.71 -4.70 2.71
CA PRO A 119 2.67 -4.80 1.66
C PRO A 119 1.34 -5.33 2.20
N SER A 120 1.35 -6.14 3.26
CA SER A 120 0.14 -6.62 3.94
C SER A 120 -0.71 -5.50 4.56
N ALA A 121 -0.11 -4.35 4.90
CA ALA A 121 -0.80 -3.22 5.52
C ALA A 121 -1.77 -2.51 4.55
N VAL A 122 -1.59 -2.70 3.24
CA VAL A 122 -2.45 -2.15 2.18
C VAL A 122 -3.29 -3.23 1.50
N ARG A 123 -3.35 -4.43 2.09
CA ARG A 123 -4.16 -5.57 1.60
C ARG A 123 -5.33 -5.94 2.52
N GLN A 124 -5.19 -5.76 3.82
CA GLN A 124 -6.23 -6.11 4.79
C GLN A 124 -7.29 -5.01 4.83
N ARG A 125 -8.57 -5.35 4.69
CA ARG A 125 -9.64 -4.35 4.81
C ARG A 125 -9.39 -3.50 6.07
N PRO A 126 -9.26 -2.17 5.97
CA PRO A 126 -8.95 -1.35 7.14
C PRO A 126 -10.09 -1.48 8.16
N GLY A 127 -9.83 -2.23 9.23
CA GLY A 127 -10.82 -2.69 10.22
C GLY A 127 -10.77 -4.20 10.55
N ASP A 128 -10.07 -5.03 9.78
CA ASP A 128 -9.69 -6.39 10.23
C ASP A 128 -8.52 -6.23 11.22
N ASP A 129 -8.85 -5.99 12.49
CA ASP A 129 -7.87 -6.12 13.56
C ASP A 129 -7.65 -7.63 13.82
N PRO A 130 -6.41 -8.16 13.72
CA PRO A 130 -6.15 -9.57 13.98
C PRO A 130 -6.41 -9.96 15.45
N SER A 131 -6.60 -9.01 16.36
CA SER A 131 -6.89 -9.29 17.78
C SER A 131 -8.34 -9.67 18.08
N GLU A 132 -9.29 -9.51 17.13
CA GLU A 132 -10.70 -9.94 17.32
C GLU A 132 -10.96 -11.40 16.87
N ARG A 133 -9.93 -12.16 16.48
CA ARG A 133 -10.05 -13.60 16.11
C ARG A 133 -9.57 -14.57 17.21
N GLY A 134 -9.89 -14.29 18.47
CA GLY A 134 -9.83 -15.25 19.60
C GLY A 134 -10.99 -14.95 20.54
N ASP A 135 -11.70 -15.89 21.17
CA ASP A 135 -11.51 -17.30 21.47
C ASP A 135 -12.90 -17.94 21.38
N GLY A 136 -13.05 -18.97 20.54
CA GLY A 136 -14.27 -19.75 20.45
C GLY A 136 -13.97 -21.17 20.91
N THR A 137 -13.77 -21.35 22.21
CA THR A 137 -13.82 -22.68 22.82
C THR A 137 -15.24 -23.24 22.70
N PRO A 138 -15.48 -24.37 22.00
CA PRO A 138 -16.75 -25.07 22.12
C PRO A 138 -16.67 -25.92 23.40
N GLU A 139 -17.31 -25.47 24.48
CA GLU A 139 -17.58 -26.39 25.60
C GLU A 139 -18.67 -27.37 25.15
N ALA A 140 -18.24 -28.62 24.99
CA ALA A 140 -19.08 -29.76 24.70
C ALA A 140 -20.09 -29.95 25.83
N GLY A 141 -21.36 -30.13 25.45
CA GLY A 141 -22.40 -30.56 26.37
C GLY A 141 -22.20 -32.02 26.77
N ASP A 142 -22.36 -32.27 28.07
CA ASP A 142 -22.73 -33.55 28.67
C ASP A 142 -23.98 -33.20 29.50
N GLY A 143 -25.17 -33.71 29.25
CA GLY A 143 -25.47 -35.13 29.13
C GLY A 143 -25.90 -35.64 30.50
N THR A 144 -27.15 -35.39 30.91
CA THR A 144 -27.83 -36.18 31.96
C THR A 144 -29.31 -36.27 31.64
#